data_AF-A0A3D0M262-F1
#
_entry.id   AF-A0A3D0M262-F1
#
_cell.length_a   1.000
_cell.length_b   1.000
_cell.length_c   1.000
_cell.angle_alpha   90.00
_cell.angle_beta   90.00
_cell.angle_gamma   90.00
#
_symmetry.space_group_name_H-M   'P 1'
#
loop_
_entity.id
_entity.type
_entity.pdbx_description
1 polymer ?
#
loop_
_entity_poly.entity_id
_entity_poly.type
_entity_poly.pdbx_seq_one_letter_code
_entity_poly.pdbx_strand_id
1 'polypeptide(L)' 'MLYFQGALYEDENDFGQAIGTLWGLMDAYDPKLYGFEYTPELAPYFNLGASAKTGARMARPVKKV' A
#
# COMPACT_ATOMS: atom_id res chain seq x y z
N MET A 1 -2.84 11.56 -0.39
CA MET A 1 -2.43 10.16 -0.09
C MET A 1 -3.14 9.24 -1.07
N LEU A 2 -2.45 8.20 -1.53
CA LEU A 2 -3.04 7.08 -2.26
C LEU A 2 -3.06 5.87 -1.33
N TYR A 3 -4.21 5.24 -1.19
CA TYR A 3 -4.44 4.13 -0.27
C TYR A 3 -4.47 2.82 -1.05
N PHE A 4 -3.78 1.82 -0.50
CA PHE A 4 -3.68 0.50 -1.09
C PHE A 4 -4.18 -0.53 -0.08
N GLN A 5 -4.87 -1.53 -0.61
CA GLN A 5 -5.35 -2.68 0.14
C GLN A 5 -4.99 -3.94 -0.64
N GLY A 6 -4.31 -4.86 0.05
CA GLY A 6 -3.99 -6.17 -0.47
C GLY A 6 -5.18 -7.13 -0.40
N ALA A 7 -5.01 -8.31 -0.97
CA ALA A 7 -5.99 -9.38 -0.85
C ALA A 7 -6.19 -9.83 0.60
N LEU A 8 -7.35 -10.41 0.87
CA LEU A 8 -7.58 -11.20 2.08
C LEU A 8 -6.70 -12.44 2.06
N TYR A 9 -6.45 -13.00 3.23
CA TYR A 9 -5.66 -14.23 3.39
C TYR A 9 -6.29 -15.08 4.51
N GLU A 10 -5.87 -16.35 4.63
CA GLU A 10 -6.56 -17.31 5.48
C GLU A 10 -5.99 -17.35 6.92
N ASP A 11 -4.68 -17.52 7.06
CA ASP A 11 -4.01 -17.58 8.37
C ASP A 11 -3.54 -16.20 8.82
N GLU A 12 -3.98 -15.73 9.99
CA GLU A 12 -3.50 -14.46 10.56
C GLU A 12 -1.97 -14.41 10.70
N ASN A 13 -1.28 -15.56 10.78
CA ASN A 13 0.19 -15.64 10.80
C ASN A 13 0.86 -15.26 9.47
N ASP A 14 0.12 -15.23 8.35
CA ASP A 14 0.64 -14.86 7.03
C ASP A 14 0.74 -13.34 6.81
N PHE A 15 0.47 -12.54 7.86
CA PHE A 15 0.49 -11.08 7.81
C PHE A 15 1.78 -10.50 7.20
N GLY A 16 2.94 -11.10 7.49
CA GLY A 16 4.23 -10.67 6.97
C GLY A 16 4.33 -10.82 5.46
N GLN A 17 3.84 -11.94 4.92
CA GLN A 17 3.79 -12.19 3.48
C GLN A 17 2.80 -11.24 2.79
N ALA A 18 1.63 -11.02 3.39
CA ALA A 18 0.63 -10.07 2.87
C ALA A 18 1.18 -8.64 2.78
N ILE A 19 1.89 -8.19 3.82
CA ILE A 19 2.57 -6.88 3.85
C ILE A 19 3.64 -6.80 2.77
N GLY A 20 4.53 -7.79 2.68
CA GLY A 20 5.61 -7.80 1.68
C GLY A 20 5.08 -7.81 0.24
N THR A 21 4.00 -8.56 0.00
CA THR A 21 3.33 -8.62 -1.30
C THR A 21 2.76 -7.26 -1.69
N LEU A 22 2.02 -6.60 -0.78
CA LEU A 22 1.45 -5.28 -1.06
C LEU A 22 2.54 -4.23 -1.30
N TRP A 23 3.63 -4.27 -0.54
CA TRP A 23 4.76 -3.39 -0.74
C TRP A 23 5.35 -3.54 -2.14
N GLY A 24 5.64 -4.77 -2.58
CA GLY A 24 6.14 -5.03 -3.94
C GLY A 24 5.20 -4.52 -5.03
N LEU A 25 3.90 -4.69 -4.86
CA LEU A 25 2.88 -4.14 -5.79
C LEU A 25 2.90 -2.60 -5.80
N MET A 26 3.02 -1.96 -4.64
CA MET A 26 3.09 -0.50 -4.53
C MET A 26 4.36 0.09 -5.16
N ASP A 27 5.47 -0.64 -5.16
CA ASP A 27 6.71 -0.23 -5.82
C ASP A 27 6.62 -0.33 -7.35
N ALA A 28 5.87 -1.31 -7.87
CA ALA A 28 5.64 -1.47 -9.30
C ALA A 28 4.50 -0.57 -9.84
N TYR A 29 3.64 -0.03 -8.97
CA TYR A 29 2.50 0.79 -9.36
C TYR A 29 2.92 2.20 -9.80
N ASP A 30 2.57 2.56 -11.04
CA ASP A 30 2.76 3.92 -11.57
C ASP A 30 1.50 4.79 -11.35
N PRO A 31 1.51 5.72 -10.38
CA PRO A 31 0.39 6.62 -10.13
C PRO A 31 0.19 7.66 -11.25
N LYS A 32 1.18 7.87 -12.13
CA LYS A 32 1.11 8.88 -13.21
C LYS A 32 0.04 8.54 -14.24
N LEU A 33 -0.22 7.24 -14.43
CA LEU A 33 -1.32 6.73 -15.27
C LEU A 33 -2.70 7.25 -14.82
N TYR A 34 -2.80 7.72 -13.58
CA TYR A 34 -4.02 8.23 -12.96
C TYR A 34 -3.91 9.70 -12.55
N GLY A 35 -2.92 10.44 -13.07
CA GLY A 35 -2.75 11.88 -12.79
C GLY A 35 -2.22 12.18 -11.39
N PHE A 36 -1.42 11.26 -10.82
CA PHE A 36 -0.78 11.45 -9.52
C PHE A 36 0.72 11.20 -9.59
N GLU A 37 1.47 11.83 -8.69
CA GLU A 37 2.89 11.59 -8.51
C GLU A 37 3.19 11.39 -7.02
N TYR A 38 4.06 10.42 -6.71
CA TYR A 38 4.51 10.18 -5.33
C TYR A 38 5.31 11.38 -4.80
N THR A 39 5.05 11.75 -3.54
CA THR A 39 5.66 12.92 -2.88
C THR A 39 6.14 12.57 -1.46
N PRO A 40 7.15 11.69 -1.30
CA PRO A 40 7.67 11.27 0.01
C PRO A 40 8.19 12.44 0.88
N GLU A 41 8.51 13.57 0.27
CA GLU A 41 8.96 14.79 0.93
C GLU A 41 7.84 15.56 1.66
N LEU A 42 6.57 15.35 1.30
CA LEU A 42 5.44 16.09 1.87
C LEU A 42 4.80 15.40 3.08
N ALA A 43 4.90 14.07 3.16
CA ALA A 43 4.36 13.27 4.26
C ALA A 43 5.00 11.88 4.27
N PRO A 44 5.01 11.16 5.41
CA PRO A 44 5.55 9.82 5.47
C PRO A 44 4.66 8.81 4.74
N TYR A 45 5.28 7.66 4.43
CA TYR A 45 4.56 6.43 4.09
C TYR A 45 3.98 5.80 5.36
N PHE A 46 2.78 5.21 5.24
CA PHE A 46 2.13 4.51 6.34
C PHE A 46 1.91 3.04 6.00
N ASN A 47 2.39 2.15 6.88
CA ASN A 47 1.92 0.78 6.98
C ASN A 47 0.84 0.75 8.08
N LEU A 48 -0.39 0.38 7.71
CA LEU A 48 -1.57 0.36 8.59
C LEU A 48 -1.84 -1.05 9.15
N GLY A 49 -0.88 -1.96 9.01
CA GLY A 49 -0.96 -3.35 9.43
C GLY A 49 -1.71 -4.24 8.44
N ALA A 50 -1.87 -5.49 8.83
CA ALA A 50 -2.61 -6.50 8.08
C ALA A 50 -3.43 -7.38 9.04
N SER A 51 -4.57 -7.88 8.55
CA SER A 51 -5.32 -8.98 9.16
C SER A 51 -5.95 -9.82 8.06
N ALA A 52 -6.17 -11.11 8.30
CA ALA A 52 -6.82 -12.04 7.38
C ALA A 52 -8.14 -11.48 6.81
N LYS A 53 -8.92 -10.77 7.65
CA LYS A 53 -10.24 -10.19 7.28
C LYS A 53 -10.17 -8.89 6.48
N THR A 54 -9.03 -8.21 6.46
CA THR A 54 -8.90 -6.89 5.83
C THR A 54 -7.76 -6.79 4.82
N GLY A 55 -6.87 -7.79 4.76
CA GLY A 55 -5.64 -7.72 4.00
C GLY A 55 -4.63 -6.74 4.60
N ALA A 56 -3.46 -6.64 3.96
CA ALA A 56 -2.51 -5.58 4.26
C ALA A 56 -3.05 -4.23 3.78
N ARG A 57 -2.80 -3.15 4.54
CA ARG A 57 -3.27 -1.80 4.21
C ARG A 57 -2.13 -0.81 4.36
N MET A 58 -1.97 0.04 3.36
CA MET A 58 -0.84 0.96 3.27
C MET A 58 -1.27 2.26 2.59
N ALA A 59 -0.52 3.34 2.83
CA ALA A 59 -0.76 4.60 2.15
C ALA A 59 0.55 5.30 1.77
N ARG A 60 0.59 5.84 0.54
CA ARG A 60 1.70 6.67 0.06
C ARG A 60 1.27 8.13 -0.16
N PRO A 61 2.14 9.09 0.15
CA PRO A 61 1.89 10.49 -0.19
C PRO A 61 1.93 10.68 -1.70
N VAL A 62 0.95 11.42 -2.21
CA VAL A 62 0.87 11.80 -3.62
C VAL A 62 0.36 13.22 -3.73
N LYS A 63 0.74 13.90 -4.81
CA LYS A 63 0.10 15.12 -5.32
C LYS A 63 -0.58 14.83 -6.64
N LYS A 64 -1.57 15.65 -7.00
CA LYS A 64 -2.17 15.64 -8.33
C LYS A 64 -1.23 16.29 -9.34
N VAL A 65 -1.16 15.72 -10.53
CA VAL A 65 -0.43 16.24 -11.71
C VAL A 65 -1.44 16.75 -12.73
#